data_AF-A0AAI9J039-F1
#
_entry.id   AF-A0AAI9J039-F1
#
_cell.length_a   1.000
_cell.length_b   1.000
_cell.length_c   1.000
_cell.angle_alpha   90.00
_cell.angle_beta   90.00
_cell.angle_gamma   90.00
#
_symmetry.space_group_name_H-M   'P 1'
#
loop_
_entity.id
_entity.type
_entity.pdbx_description
1 polymer ?
#
loop_
_entity_poly.entity_id
_entity_poly.type
_entity_poly.pdbx_seq_one_letter_code
_entity_poly.pdbx_strand_id
1 'polypeptide(L)' 'MNTHKHARLTFLRRLEMVQQLIAHQVCVPEAARAYGVTAPTVRKWLGRFLAQGQAGLADASSRPT' A
#
# COMPACT_ATOMS: atom_id res chain seq x y z
N MET A 1 22.06 3.45 -7.40
CA MET A 1 21.42 2.61 -8.43
C MET A 1 20.71 1.45 -7.74
N ASN A 2 19.42 1.61 -7.39
CA ASN A 2 18.53 0.51 -7.00
C ASN A 2 17.15 0.88 -7.51
N THR A 3 17.02 0.81 -8.83
CA THR A 3 15.75 0.97 -9.55
C THR A 3 14.91 -0.25 -9.20
N HIS A 4 14.26 -0.20 -8.04
CA HIS A 4 13.31 -1.22 -7.65
C HIS A 4 12.27 -1.27 -8.76
N LYS A 5 12.28 -2.41 -9.43
CA LYS A 5 11.38 -2.90 -10.45
C LYS A 5 10.00 -2.90 -9.79
N HIS A 6 9.36 -1.73 -9.70
CA HIS A 6 8.14 -1.51 -8.94
C HIS A 6 7.05 -2.42 -9.50
N ALA A 7 7.02 -3.66 -9.00
CA ALA A 7 5.97 -4.62 -9.27
C ALA A 7 4.70 -3.92 -8.85
N ARG A 8 3.92 -3.52 -9.85
CA ARG A 8 2.73 -2.71 -9.65
C ARG A 8 1.78 -3.57 -8.82
N LEU A 9 1.74 -3.33 -7.52
CA LEU A 9 0.78 -4.01 -6.64
C LEU A 9 -0.61 -3.80 -7.24
N THR A 10 -1.31 -4.91 -7.48
CA THR A 10 -2.68 -4.88 -7.94
C THR A 10 -3.55 -4.22 -6.88
N PHE A 11 -4.67 -3.64 -7.30
CA PHE A 11 -5.65 -3.05 -6.37
C PHE A 11 -6.03 -4.02 -5.24
N LEU A 12 -6.25 -5.30 -5.59
CA LEU A 12 -6.56 -6.35 -4.62
C LEU A 12 -5.45 -6.51 -3.58
N ARG A 13 -4.18 -6.61 -3.99
CA ARG A 13 -3.03 -6.72 -3.07
C ARG A 13 -2.92 -5.53 -2.12
N ARG A 14 -3.24 -4.33 -2.61
CA ARG A 14 -3.25 -3.11 -1.80
C ARG A 14 -4.39 -3.11 -0.78
N LEU A 15 -5.55 -3.62 -1.16
CA LEU A 15 -6.71 -3.78 -0.28
C LEU A 15 -6.43 -4.80 0.83
N GLU A 16 -5.87 -5.96 0.48
CA GLU A 16 -5.47 -6.99 1.45
C GLU A 16 -4.50 -6.42 2.49
N MET A 17 -3.49 -5.66 2.04
CA MET A 17 -2.50 -5.03 2.91
C MET A 17 -3.16 -4.11 3.95
N VAL A 18 -4.07 -3.21 3.53
CA VAL A 18 -4.72 -2.29 4.48
C VAL A 18 -5.73 -3.00 5.37
N GLN A 19 -6.42 -4.03 4.89
CA GLN A 19 -7.32 -4.84 5.71
C GLN A 19 -6.56 -5.56 6.82
N GLN A 20 -5.40 -6.14 6.52
CA GLN A 20 -4.56 -6.79 7.54
C GLN A 20 -4.04 -5.79 8.60
N LEU A 21 -3.73 -4.55 8.19
CA LEU A 21 -3.32 -3.48 9.11
C LEU A 21 -4.46 -3.05 10.04
N ILE A 22 -5.68 -2.90 9.50
CA ILE A 22 -6.88 -2.48 10.27
C ILE A 22 -7.34 -3.61 11.19
N ALA A 23 -7.21 -4.86 10.76
CA ALA A 23 -7.46 -6.04 11.59
C ALA A 23 -6.35 -6.30 12.63
N HIS A 24 -5.35 -5.39 12.74
CA HIS A 24 -4.19 -5.51 13.63
C HIS A 24 -3.42 -6.83 13.50
N GLN A 25 -3.52 -7.51 12.35
CA GLN A 25 -2.86 -8.79 12.09
C GLN A 25 -1.36 -8.62 11.83
N VAL A 26 -0.98 -7.46 11.29
CA VAL A 26 0.41 -7.13 10.93
C VAL A 26 0.73 -5.70 11.29
N CYS A 27 1.99 -5.44 11.62
CA CYS A 27 2.51 -4.09 11.80
C CYS A 27 2.96 -3.49 10.46
N VAL A 28 3.04 -2.15 10.38
CA VAL A 28 3.53 -1.42 9.19
C VAL A 28 4.84 -1.96 8.60
N PRO A 29 5.91 -2.22 9.38
CA PRO A 29 7.16 -2.76 8.82
C PRO A 29 7.02 -4.20 8.30
N GLU A 30 6.17 -5.01 8.93
CA GLU A 30 5.86 -6.38 8.50
C GLU A 30 5.15 -6.37 7.15
N ALA A 31 4.09 -5.56 7.03
CA ALA A 31 3.35 -5.35 5.80
C ALA A 31 4.24 -4.80 4.67
N ALA A 32 5.13 -3.85 4.98
CA ALA A 32 6.07 -3.31 4.01
C ALA A 32 6.94 -4.43 3.39
N ARG A 33 7.48 -5.31 4.23
CA ARG A 33 8.29 -6.45 3.78
C ARG A 33 7.46 -7.47 3.00
N ALA A 34 6.28 -7.84 3.50
CA ALA A 34 5.42 -8.85 2.88
C ALA A 34 4.89 -8.44 1.49
N TYR A 35 4.59 -7.15 1.31
CA TYR A 35 4.04 -6.61 0.06
C TYR A 35 5.11 -5.95 -0.84
N GLY A 36 6.40 -6.02 -0.47
CA GLY A 36 7.50 -5.50 -1.28
C GLY A 36 7.48 -3.97 -1.46
N VAL A 37 6.97 -3.24 -0.47
CA VAL A 37 6.88 -1.77 -0.46
C VAL A 37 7.60 -1.16 0.72
N THR A 38 7.68 0.16 0.74
CA THR A 38 8.30 0.90 1.84
C THR A 38 7.25 1.22 2.92
N ALA A 39 7.66 1.26 4.19
CA ALA A 39 6.80 1.69 5.30
C ALA A 39 6.04 3.02 5.06
N PRO A 40 6.65 4.09 4.48
CA PRO A 40 5.90 5.30 4.11
C PRO A 40 4.83 5.04 3.05
N THR A 41 5.06 4.14 2.09
CA THR A 41 4.03 3.71 1.15
C THR A 41 2.87 3.06 1.90
N VAL A 42 3.15 2.11 2.78
CA VAL A 42 2.10 1.47 3.60
C VAL A 42 1.27 2.50 4.36
N ARG A 43 1.90 3.47 5.05
CA ARG A 43 1.20 4.54 5.78
C ARG A 43 0.35 5.43 4.88
N LYS A 44 0.86 5.81 3.71
CA LYS A 44 0.12 6.59 2.71
C LYS A 44 -1.16 5.87 2.27
N TRP A 45 -1.02 4.57 1.98
CA TRP A 45 -2.12 3.73 1.54
C TRP A 45 -3.17 3.54 2.64
N LEU A 46 -2.73 3.30 3.88
CA LEU A 46 -3.61 3.25 5.05
C LEU A 46 -4.37 4.57 5.27
N GLY A 47 -3.68 5.72 5.22
CA GLY A 47 -4.32 7.03 5.38
C GLY A 47 -5.38 7.31 4.31
N ARG A 48 -5.10 6.94 3.06
CA ARG A 48 -6.09 7.06 1.96
C ARG A 48 -7.29 6.14 2.16
N PHE A 49 -7.06 4.91 2.62
CA PHE A 49 -8.15 4.00 2.94
C PHE A 49 -9.04 4.55 4.07
N LEU A 50 -8.44 5.13 5.11
CA LEU A 50 -9.21 5.71 6.22
C LEU A 50 -10.02 6.94 5.77
N ALA A 51 -9.53 7.71 4.80
CA ALA A 51 -10.22 8.90 4.31
C ALA A 51 -11.31 8.62 3.27
N GLN A 52 -11.09 7.65 2.36
CA GLN A 52 -11.92 7.44 1.17
C GLN A 52 -12.34 5.97 0.98
N GLY A 53 -12.05 5.10 1.94
CA GLY A 53 -12.29 3.66 1.84
C GLY A 53 -11.51 3.03 0.68
N GLN A 54 -12.12 2.04 0.04
CA GLN A 54 -11.54 1.34 -1.10
C GLN A 54 -11.20 2.27 -2.29
N ALA A 55 -11.97 3.36 -2.47
CA ALA A 55 -11.72 4.33 -3.53
C ALA A 55 -10.35 5.03 -3.39
N GLY A 56 -9.87 5.22 -2.15
CA GLY A 56 -8.54 5.79 -1.89
C GLY A 56 -7.36 4.89 -2.30
N LEU A 57 -7.63 3.60 -2.56
CA LEU A 57 -6.66 2.62 -3.06
C LEU A 57 -6.70 2.49 -4.58
N ALA A 58 -7.80 2.91 -5.20
CA ALA A 58 -7.92 3.00 -6.65
C ALA A 58 -7.08 4.19 -7.13
N ASP A 59 -6.13 3.87 -8.01
CA ASP A 59 -5.27 4.81 -8.74
C ASP A 59 -4.59 5.96 -7.99
N ALA A 60 -3.32 5.73 -7.66
CA ALA A 60 -2.27 6.64 -8.11
C ALA A 60 -1.19 5.76 -8.72
N SER A 61 -1.46 5.17 -9.88
CA SER A 61 -0.36 4.87 -10.79
C SER A 61 0.39 6.18 -10.93
N SER A 62 1.68 6.21 -10.58
CA SER A 62 2.56 7.35 -10.72
C SER A 62 2.51 7.84 -12.17
N ARG A 63 1.55 8.69 -12.52
CA ARG A 63 1.71 9.57 -13.67
C ARG A 63 2.62 10.67 -13.17
N PRO A 64 3.89 10.74 -13.62
CA PRO A 64 4.59 12.00 -13.50
C PRO A 64 3.77 13.01 -14.30
N THR A 65 3.29 14.06 -13.63
CA THR A 65 3.02 15.32 -14.32
C THR A 65 4.33 16.05 -14.50
#